data_AF-A0A1V5Z350-F1
#
_entry.id   AF-A0A1V5Z350-F1
#
_cell.length_a   1.000
_cell.length_b   1.000
_cell.length_c   1.000
_cell.angle_alpha   90.00
_cell.angle_beta   90.00
_cell.angle_gamma   90.00
#
_symmetry.space_group_name_H-M   'P 1'
#
loop_
_entity.id
_entity.type
_entity.pdbx_description
1 polymer ?
#
loop_
_entity_poly.entity_id
_entity_poly.type
_entity_poly.pdbx_seq_one_letter_code
_entity_poly.pdbx_strand_id
1 'polypeptide(L)' 'MNQQPDGTYGLTTDWWQGHVAQQVGSNFGKLLQLYGVHKATAEARKKGFSVLRQPQRNGSIKLVLLGGAA' A
#
# COMPACT_ATOMS: atom_id res chain seq x y z
N MET A 1 1.49 -6.30 17.73
CA MET A 1 0.78 -6.46 16.44
C MET A 1 -0.24 -7.56 16.66
N ASN A 2 -1.53 -7.30 16.44
CA ASN A 2 -2.61 -8.24 16.83
C ASN A 2 -2.75 -9.32 15.76
N GLN A 3 -2.21 -10.51 16.01
CA GLN A 3 -2.45 -11.67 15.16
C GLN A 3 -3.88 -12.17 15.36
N GLN A 4 -4.56 -12.40 14.25
CA GLN A 4 -5.89 -12.96 14.18
C GLN A 4 -5.81 -14.50 14.10
N PRO A 5 -6.90 -15.23 14.42
CA PRO A 5 -6.94 -16.69 14.34
C PRO A 5 -6.63 -17.27 12.94
N ASP A 6 -6.81 -16.47 11.89
CA ASP A 6 -6.49 -16.81 10.50
C ASP A 6 -5.02 -16.55 10.11
N GLY A 7 -4.18 -16.14 11.07
CA GLY A 7 -2.77 -15.81 10.86
C GLY A 7 -2.51 -14.44 10.25
N THR A 8 -3.56 -13.64 9.99
CA THR A 8 -3.41 -12.26 9.53
C THR A 8 -3.16 -11.30 10.69
N TYR A 9 -2.76 -10.06 10.39
CA TYR A 9 -2.57 -9.02 11.39
C TYR A 9 -3.68 -7.97 11.28
N GLY A 10 -4.38 -7.73 12.38
CA GLY A 10 -5.37 -6.66 12.48
C GLY A 10 -4.72 -5.29 12.69
N LEU A 11 -5.27 -4.26 12.04
CA LEU A 11 -4.94 -2.87 12.29
C LEU A 11 -6.03 -2.23 13.14
N THR A 12 -5.64 -1.63 14.26
CA THR A 12 -6.55 -0.94 15.18
C THR A 12 -5.94 0.39 15.61
N THR A 13 -6.77 1.40 15.79
CA THR A 13 -6.39 2.72 16.31
C THR A 13 -7.58 3.32 17.04
N ASP A 14 -7.31 4.17 18.02
CA ASP A 14 -8.27 5.02 18.73
C ASP A 14 -8.73 6.23 17.89
N TRP A 15 -8.20 6.37 16.68
CA TRP A 15 -8.47 7.43 15.70
C TRP A 15 -8.11 8.87 16.13
N TRP A 16 -7.76 9.08 17.41
CA TRP A 16 -7.41 10.34 18.07
C TRP A 16 -8.09 11.57 17.45
N GLN A 17 -9.37 11.79 17.79
CA GLN A 17 -10.19 12.89 17.28
C GLN A 17 -10.17 13.03 15.74
N GLY A 18 -10.01 11.91 15.01
CA GLY A 18 -9.94 11.89 13.55
C GLY A 18 -8.57 12.25 12.96
N HIS A 19 -7.58 12.62 13.79
CA HIS A 19 -6.23 12.93 13.33
C HIS A 19 -5.59 11.75 12.60
N VAL A 20 -5.76 10.54 13.13
CA VAL A 20 -5.17 9.34 12.51
C VAL A 20 -5.75 9.11 11.12
N ALA A 21 -7.07 9.28 10.94
CA ALA A 21 -7.72 9.13 9.64
C ALA A 21 -7.18 10.13 8.59
N GLN A 22 -6.77 11.33 9.00
CA GLN A 22 -6.13 12.30 8.10
C GLN A 22 -4.75 11.83 7.61
N GLN A 23 -4.01 11.10 8.45
CA GLN A 23 -2.68 10.60 8.10
C GLN A 23 -2.74 9.34 7.24
N VAL A 24 -3.52 8.34 7.68
CA VAL A 24 -3.54 6.98 7.10
C VAL A 24 -4.75 6.69 6.22
N GLY A 25 -5.66 7.66 6.06
CA GLY A 25 -6.93 7.49 5.37
C GLY A 25 -7.96 6.75 6.25
N SER A 26 -9.25 6.99 5.97
CA SER A 26 -10.35 6.26 6.60
C SER A 26 -10.15 4.75 6.42
N ASN A 27 -10.39 3.98 7.48
CA ASN A 27 -10.19 2.53 7.50
C ASN A 27 -8.80 2.09 7.01
N PHE A 28 -7.77 2.91 7.25
CA PHE A 28 -6.38 2.67 6.82
C PHE A 28 -6.19 2.64 5.30
N GLY A 29 -7.14 3.15 4.51
CA GLY A 29 -7.13 2.99 3.05
C GLY A 29 -5.87 3.51 2.36
N LYS A 30 -5.38 4.69 2.77
CA LYS A 30 -4.14 5.28 2.22
C LYS A 30 -2.90 4.51 2.68
N LEU A 31 -2.87 4.08 3.94
CA LEU A 31 -1.78 3.25 4.47
C LEU A 31 -1.66 1.92 3.72
N LEU A 32 -2.77 1.20 3.55
CA LEU A 32 -2.80 -0.08 2.84
C LEU A 32 -2.45 0.08 1.36
N GLN A 33 -2.96 1.12 0.70
CA GLN A 33 -2.62 1.42 -0.68
C GLN A 33 -1.11 1.66 -0.85
N LEU A 34 -0.50 2.47 0.03
CA LEU A 34 0.94 2.74 -0.02
C LEU A 34 1.74 1.48 0.26
N TYR A 35 1.37 0.68 1.27
CA TYR A 35 1.99 -0.61 1.52
C TYR A 35 1.97 -1.51 0.29
N GLY A 36 0.80 -1.68 -0.34
CA GLY A 36 0.65 -2.48 -1.56
C GLY A 36 1.55 -1.99 -2.69
N VAL A 37 1.63 -0.68 -2.86
CA VAL A 37 2.52 -0.04 -3.82
C VAL A 37 4.00 -0.32 -3.52
N HIS A 38 4.45 -0.23 -2.27
CA HIS A 38 5.82 -0.55 -1.88
C HIS A 38 6.15 -2.04 -2.05
N LYS A 39 5.26 -2.94 -1.62
CA LYS A 39 5.43 -4.39 -1.78
C LYS A 39 5.50 -4.75 -3.26
N ALA A 40 4.59 -4.27 -4.09
CA ALA A 40 4.60 -4.50 -5.54
C ALA A 40 5.89 -3.97 -6.18
N THR A 41 6.36 -2.79 -5.77
CA THR A 41 7.62 -2.22 -6.26
C THR A 41 8.83 -3.10 -5.91
N ALA A 42 8.89 -3.59 -4.66
CA ALA A 42 9.98 -4.45 -4.21
C ALA A 42 10.03 -5.77 -5.01
N GLU A 43 8.88 -6.40 -5.24
CA GLU A 43 8.81 -7.64 -6.03
C GLU A 43 9.12 -7.42 -7.51
N ALA A 44 8.65 -6.33 -8.10
CA ALA A 44 8.98 -5.98 -9.48
C ALA A 44 10.50 -5.82 -9.66
N ARG A 45 11.17 -5.13 -8.73
CA ARG A 45 12.63 -4.93 -8.77
C ARG A 45 13.41 -6.23 -8.64
N LYS A 46 12.98 -7.15 -7.77
CA LYS A 46 13.59 -8.50 -7.67
C LYS A 46 13.53 -9.26 -9.00
N LYS A 47 12.51 -9.00 -9.80
CA LYS A 47 12.29 -9.59 -11.12
C LYS A 47 12.92 -8.78 -12.28
N GLY A 48 13.73 -7.76 -11.97
CA GLY A 48 14.40 -6.94 -12.98
C GLY A 48 13.52 -5.87 -13.66
N PHE A 49 12.31 -5.64 -13.16
CA PHE A 49 11.44 -4.57 -13.67
C PHE A 49 11.75 -3.24 -12.97
N SER A 50 11.67 -2.15 -13.75
CA SER A 50 11.50 -0.80 -13.23
C SER A 50 10.00 -0.50 -13.02
N VAL A 51 9.67 0.39 -12.08
CA VAL A 51 8.28 0.73 -11.74
C VAL A 51 8.06 2.23 -11.83
N LEU A 52 7.11 2.64 -12.67
CA LEU A 52 6.60 4.01 -12.71
C LEU A 52 5.28 4.09 -11.92
N ARG A 53 5.20 5.05 -10.98
CA ARG A 53 4.01 5.32 -10.19
C ARG A 53 3.24 6.49 -10.78
N GLN A 54 1.93 6.33 -10.99
CA GLN A 54 1.05 7.34 -11.57
C GLN A 54 -0.18 7.55 -10.68
N PRO A 55 -0.23 8.62 -9.87
CA PRO A 55 -1.44 9.00 -9.14
C PRO A 55 -2.59 9.29 -10.11
N GLN A 56 -3.78 8.83 -9.76
CA GLN A 56 -5.00 9.01 -10.55
C GLN A 56 -5.94 10.02 -9.88
N ARG A 57 -6.80 10.67 -10.68
CA ARG A 57 -7.76 11.66 -10.18
C ARG A 57 -8.74 11.10 -9.13
N ASN A 58 -9.02 9.81 -9.19
CA ASN A 58 -9.90 9.11 -8.25
C ASN A 58 -9.17 8.65 -6.95
N GLY A 59 -7.92 9.08 -6.73
CA GLY A 59 -7.14 8.69 -5.55
C GLY A 59 -6.50 7.30 -5.65
N SER A 60 -6.67 6.56 -6.75
CA SER A 60 -5.92 5.32 -6.99
C SER A 60 -4.49 5.62 -7.45
N ILE A 61 -3.59 4.63 -7.32
CA ILE A 61 -2.22 4.71 -7.83
C ILE A 61 -2.04 3.59 -8.86
N LYS A 62 -1.78 3.98 -10.11
CA LYS A 62 -1.42 3.04 -11.18
C LYS A 62 0.08 2.77 -11.14
N LEU A 63 0.46 1.50 -11.23
CA LEU A 63 1.84 1.07 -11.38
C LEU A 63 2.05 0.57 -12.81
N VAL A 64 3.07 1.09 -13.49
CA VAL A 64 3.50 0.62 -14.81
C VAL A 64 4.86 -0.05 -14.64
N LEU A 65 4.94 -1.33 -15.02
CA LEU A 65 6.18 -2.10 -15.01
C LEU A 65 6.88 -1.93 -16.36
N LEU A 66 8.18 -1.62 -16.33
CA LEU A 66 9.00 -1.34 -17.51
C LEU A 66 10.25 -2.23 -17.51
N GLY A 67 10.62 -2.75 -18.67
CA GLY A 67 11.73 -3.69 -18.80
C GLY A 67 11.44 -5.04 -18.13
N GLY A 68 12.47 -5.86 -17.94
CA GLY A 68 12.38 -7.20 -17.34
C GLY A 68 13.16 -8.22 -18.17
N ALA A 69 13.88 -9.12 -17.51
CA ALA A 69 14.45 -10.29 -18.18
C ALA A 69 13.27 -11.20 -18.58
N ALA A 70 13.20 -11.55 -19.86
CA ALA A 70 12.27 -12.55 -20.38
C ALA A 70 12.54 -13.92 -19.75
#